data_AF-A0A1Z5RAD9-F1
#
_entry.id   AF-A0A1Z5RAD9-F1
#
_cell.length_a   1.000
_cell.length_b   1.000
_cell.length_c   1.000
_cell.angle_alpha   90.00
_cell.angle_beta   90.00
_cell.angle_gamma   90.00
#
_symmetry.space_group_name_H-M   'P 1'
#
loop_
_entity.id
_entity.type
_entity.pdbx_description
1 polymer ?
#
loop_
_entity_poly.entity_id
_entity_poly.type
_entity_poly.pdbx_seq_one_letter_code
_entity_poly.pdbx_strand_id
1 'polypeptide(L)'
;MSGNDDAVAALDEEYTSKARMTGEASVETVRALEKEAEELETEVNKLISGPSRRGALETEKEAFTADVCKFDAVVNTWKRKINEKEQALGNLEKELEAKVLDTQRSAAEVQDLLKQVDAQPVDVRGMDRMRREMQAIENDIANAEKGKAALEDKVWEVEAKLVTKLDELETLAEQCNQALKKLKPTVPFQYMINSKGSSPAEMLGSGYKTVLKPALVARAEENKRICLSNLESLNDLKKQLQGNVKVLEEERNNISSFQAKNDEMVARLNSLDLEIINDDSRFTSEARQMRDELEKKKNSLISLEKEADDFFKISEKRLQDAKLKAEEDTEVAAKDLLELLDSMAEYKESMETTIAQRRKDLYETADYIAGLFAGTSQ
;
A
#
# COMPACT_ATOMS: atom_id res chain seq x y z
N MET A 1 -62.70 -149.31 -16.37
CA MET A 1 -62.17 -148.11 -15.68
C MET A 1 -61.36 -148.57 -14.45
N SER A 2 -60.16 -148.02 -14.18
CA SER A 2 -59.11 -148.37 -13.15
C SER A 2 -58.50 -147.12 -12.39
N GLY A 3 -57.46 -147.23 -11.49
CA GLY A 3 -56.71 -146.14 -10.70
C GLY A 3 -55.26 -146.46 -10.10
N ASN A 4 -54.48 -145.52 -9.41
CA ASN A 4 -52.99 -145.54 -9.00
C ASN A 4 -52.45 -144.70 -7.73
N ASP A 5 -51.22 -144.92 -7.14
CA ASP A 5 -50.76 -144.60 -5.71
C ASP A 5 -49.34 -143.93 -5.33
N ASP A 6 -48.46 -143.35 -6.18
CA ASP A 6 -47.02 -143.02 -5.85
C ASP A 6 -46.64 -141.71 -5.06
N ALA A 7 -47.56 -140.90 -4.54
CA ALA A 7 -47.26 -139.48 -4.22
C ALA A 7 -46.66 -139.16 -2.82
N VAL A 8 -46.67 -140.07 -1.85
CA VAL A 8 -46.53 -139.70 -0.42
C VAL A 8 -45.09 -139.70 0.11
N ALA A 9 -44.22 -140.58 -0.38
CA ALA A 9 -42.93 -140.83 0.27
C ALA A 9 -41.86 -139.72 0.09
N ALA A 10 -42.00 -138.82 -0.87
CA ALA A 10 -40.98 -137.81 -1.18
C ALA A 10 -40.97 -136.58 -0.23
N LEU A 11 -41.99 -136.43 0.61
CA LEU A 11 -42.17 -135.20 1.42
C LEU A 11 -41.38 -135.20 2.74
N ASP A 12 -41.12 -136.36 3.32
CA ASP A 12 -40.54 -136.41 4.67
C ASP A 12 -39.01 -136.18 4.68
N GLU A 13 -38.26 -136.72 3.71
CA GLU A 13 -36.80 -136.54 3.61
C GLU A 13 -36.42 -135.06 3.39
N GLU A 14 -37.33 -134.29 2.81
CA GLU A 14 -37.13 -132.87 2.58
C GLU A 14 -37.09 -132.05 3.88
N TYR A 15 -37.72 -132.51 4.97
CA TYR A 15 -37.94 -131.70 6.18
C TYR A 15 -36.74 -131.64 7.13
N THR A 16 -35.99 -132.72 7.27
CA THR A 16 -34.96 -132.85 8.31
C THR A 16 -33.63 -132.23 7.91
N SER A 17 -33.20 -132.45 6.66
CA SER A 17 -32.04 -131.77 6.06
C SER A 17 -32.21 -130.24 6.10
N LYS A 18 -33.47 -129.79 6.04
CA LYS A 18 -33.86 -128.39 6.22
C LYS A 18 -33.47 -127.83 7.58
N ALA A 19 -33.69 -128.54 8.70
CA ALA A 19 -33.51 -127.99 10.04
C ALA A 19 -32.03 -127.84 10.47
N ARG A 20 -31.15 -128.77 10.11
CA ARG A 20 -29.75 -128.70 10.55
C ARG A 20 -28.97 -127.59 9.85
N MET A 21 -29.19 -127.51 8.55
CA MET A 21 -28.71 -126.40 7.73
C MET A 21 -29.16 -125.05 8.27
N THR A 22 -30.30 -124.97 8.98
CA THR A 22 -30.77 -123.71 9.57
C THR A 22 -30.08 -123.29 10.87
N GLY A 23 -29.49 -124.22 11.64
CA GLY A 23 -28.90 -123.91 12.94
C GLY A 23 -27.48 -123.36 12.87
N GLU A 24 -26.59 -124.02 12.14
CA GLU A 24 -25.19 -123.58 11.98
C GLU A 24 -25.11 -122.26 11.22
N ALA A 25 -26.05 -122.07 10.30
CA ALA A 25 -26.30 -120.79 9.68
C ALA A 25 -26.52 -119.66 10.71
N SER A 26 -27.13 -119.92 11.88
CA SER A 26 -27.50 -118.86 12.83
C SER A 26 -26.35 -118.31 13.69
N VAL A 27 -25.28 -119.06 13.97
CA VAL A 27 -24.19 -118.56 14.84
C VAL A 27 -23.19 -117.73 14.05
N GLU A 28 -22.85 -118.17 12.85
CA GLU A 28 -22.03 -117.41 11.92
C GLU A 28 -22.68 -116.04 11.65
N THR A 29 -24.02 -115.97 11.72
CA THR A 29 -24.73 -114.70 11.59
C THR A 29 -24.44 -113.73 12.73
N VAL A 30 -24.35 -114.17 14.00
CA VAL A 30 -24.24 -113.24 15.13
C VAL A 30 -22.90 -112.52 15.20
N ARG A 31 -21.79 -113.20 14.92
CA ARG A 31 -20.47 -112.53 14.91
C ARG A 31 -20.32 -111.56 13.76
N ALA A 32 -20.94 -111.86 12.63
CA ALA A 32 -21.04 -110.90 11.55
C ALA A 32 -21.76 -109.62 12.03
N LEU A 33 -22.80 -109.75 12.88
CA LEU A 33 -23.55 -108.59 13.43
C LEU A 33 -22.74 -107.69 14.37
N GLU A 34 -21.84 -108.22 15.20
CA GLU A 34 -21.07 -107.39 16.14
C GLU A 34 -20.01 -106.54 15.43
N LYS A 35 -19.30 -107.14 14.46
CA LYS A 35 -18.34 -106.38 13.65
C LYS A 35 -19.06 -105.32 12.80
N GLU A 36 -20.25 -105.65 12.34
CA GLU A 36 -21.15 -104.68 11.71
C GLU A 36 -21.48 -103.53 12.66
N ALA A 37 -21.68 -103.75 13.96
CA ALA A 37 -22.00 -102.69 14.93
C ALA A 37 -20.86 -101.67 15.16
N GLU A 38 -19.61 -102.11 15.27
CA GLU A 38 -18.47 -101.17 15.46
C GLU A 38 -18.18 -100.37 14.19
N GLU A 39 -18.25 -101.01 13.02
CA GLU A 39 -18.15 -100.31 11.74
C GLU A 39 -19.27 -99.27 11.62
N LEU A 40 -20.49 -99.59 12.08
CA LEU A 40 -21.62 -98.64 12.14
C LEU A 40 -21.33 -97.43 13.05
N GLU A 41 -20.69 -97.60 14.21
CA GLU A 41 -20.47 -96.49 15.14
C GLU A 41 -19.41 -95.49 14.62
N THR A 42 -18.35 -96.00 13.98
CA THR A 42 -17.36 -95.13 13.33
C THR A 42 -17.97 -94.35 12.15
N GLU A 43 -18.92 -94.96 11.45
CA GLU A 43 -19.66 -94.32 10.37
C GLU A 43 -20.59 -93.21 10.91
N VAL A 44 -21.25 -93.43 12.06
CA VAL A 44 -22.07 -92.41 12.72
C VAL A 44 -21.26 -91.15 13.08
N ASN A 45 -20.04 -91.31 13.62
CA ASN A 45 -19.22 -90.16 14.00
C ASN A 45 -18.70 -89.34 12.79
N LYS A 46 -18.45 -89.99 11.64
CA LYS A 46 -18.18 -89.28 10.37
C LYS A 46 -19.39 -88.51 9.86
N LEU A 47 -20.59 -89.05 10.05
CA LEU A 47 -21.83 -88.40 9.62
C LEU A 47 -22.16 -87.13 10.44
N ILE A 48 -21.67 -87.02 11.68
CA ILE A 48 -21.99 -85.89 12.58
C ILE A 48 -21.01 -84.71 12.43
N SER A 49 -19.74 -84.95 12.12
CA SER A 49 -18.67 -83.92 12.22
C SER A 49 -18.52 -83.00 10.99
N GLY A 50 -19.12 -83.32 9.85
CA GLY A 50 -19.14 -82.48 8.64
C GLY A 50 -20.49 -81.79 8.41
N PRO A 51 -20.56 -80.75 7.54
CA PRO A 51 -21.84 -80.24 7.05
C PRO A 51 -22.64 -81.40 6.47
N SER A 52 -23.85 -81.64 6.97
CA SER A 52 -24.60 -82.82 6.53
C SER A 52 -24.81 -82.76 5.02
N ARG A 53 -24.50 -83.86 4.32
CA ARG A 53 -24.77 -84.00 2.88
C ARG A 53 -26.24 -83.65 2.55
N ARG A 54 -27.14 -83.94 3.49
CA ARG A 54 -28.55 -83.56 3.43
C ARG A 54 -28.73 -82.04 3.35
N GLY A 55 -28.11 -81.27 4.24
CA GLY A 55 -28.24 -79.81 4.25
C GLY A 55 -27.71 -79.16 2.97
N ALA A 56 -26.60 -79.64 2.42
CA ALA A 56 -26.08 -79.17 1.13
C ALA A 56 -27.00 -79.52 -0.05
N LEU A 57 -27.59 -80.72 -0.05
CA LEU A 57 -28.59 -81.11 -1.06
C LEU A 57 -29.91 -80.33 -0.89
N GLU A 58 -30.26 -79.92 0.31
CA GLU A 58 -31.48 -79.16 0.60
C GLU A 58 -31.35 -77.72 0.11
N THR A 59 -30.18 -77.08 0.31
CA THR A 59 -29.89 -75.76 -0.28
C THR A 59 -29.81 -75.81 -1.81
N GLU A 60 -29.22 -76.87 -2.38
CA GLU A 60 -29.18 -77.08 -3.83
C GLU A 60 -30.59 -77.30 -4.40
N LYS A 61 -31.43 -78.08 -3.72
CA LYS A 61 -32.85 -78.28 -4.07
C LYS A 61 -33.63 -76.96 -4.02
N GLU A 62 -33.42 -76.13 -3.00
CA GLU A 62 -34.04 -74.81 -2.90
C GLU A 62 -33.62 -73.90 -4.06
N ALA A 63 -32.33 -73.91 -4.42
CA ALA A 63 -31.82 -73.16 -5.57
C ALA A 63 -32.47 -73.63 -6.89
N PHE A 64 -32.54 -74.95 -7.13
CA PHE A 64 -33.22 -75.48 -8.32
C PHE A 64 -34.71 -75.18 -8.33
N THR A 65 -35.37 -75.26 -7.18
CA THR A 65 -36.80 -74.92 -7.09
C THR A 65 -37.03 -73.45 -7.43
N ALA A 66 -36.17 -72.56 -6.94
CA ALA A 66 -36.22 -71.14 -7.28
C ALA A 66 -36.02 -70.92 -8.78
N ASP A 67 -35.09 -71.63 -9.41
CA ASP A 67 -34.85 -71.53 -10.85
C ASP A 67 -36.00 -72.11 -11.69
N VAL A 68 -36.60 -73.23 -11.27
CA VAL A 68 -37.84 -73.75 -11.89
C VAL A 68 -38.95 -72.71 -11.83
N CYS A 69 -39.17 -72.06 -10.68
CA CYS A 69 -40.16 -70.99 -10.57
C CYS A 69 -39.85 -69.80 -11.50
N LYS A 70 -38.57 -69.44 -11.69
CA LYS A 70 -38.18 -68.40 -12.65
C LYS A 70 -38.48 -68.84 -14.09
N PHE A 71 -38.16 -70.09 -14.46
CA PHE A 71 -38.46 -70.62 -15.78
C PHE A 71 -39.97 -70.68 -16.05
N ASP A 72 -40.77 -71.11 -15.08
CA ASP A 72 -42.23 -71.12 -15.20
C ASP A 72 -42.78 -69.70 -15.40
N ALA A 73 -42.26 -68.71 -14.69
CA ALA A 73 -42.65 -67.32 -14.88
C ALA A 73 -42.32 -66.82 -16.30
N VAL A 74 -41.15 -67.18 -16.83
CA VAL A 74 -40.73 -66.85 -18.19
C VAL A 74 -41.63 -67.56 -19.21
N VAL A 75 -41.87 -68.86 -19.05
CA VAL A 75 -42.74 -69.66 -19.93
C VAL A 75 -44.16 -69.10 -19.95
N ASN A 76 -44.73 -68.75 -18.80
CA ASN A 76 -46.07 -68.16 -18.72
C ASN A 76 -46.13 -66.78 -19.40
N THR A 77 -45.06 -65.98 -19.27
CA THR A 77 -44.93 -64.70 -19.97
C THR A 77 -44.91 -64.89 -21.49
N TRP A 78 -44.14 -65.86 -21.99
CA TRP A 78 -44.08 -66.17 -23.42
C TRP A 78 -45.37 -66.77 -23.96
N LYS A 79 -46.00 -67.69 -23.23
CA LYS A 79 -47.32 -68.24 -23.60
C LYS A 79 -48.36 -67.13 -23.77
N ARG A 80 -48.40 -66.18 -22.84
CA ARG A 80 -49.30 -65.02 -22.94
C ARG A 80 -48.98 -64.17 -24.18
N LYS A 81 -47.71 -63.85 -24.43
CA LYS A 81 -47.29 -63.10 -25.63
C LYS A 81 -47.64 -63.82 -26.94
N ILE A 82 -47.47 -65.15 -26.97
CA ILE A 82 -47.83 -65.97 -28.13
C ILE A 82 -49.33 -65.86 -28.38
N ASN A 83 -50.16 -66.07 -27.34
CA ASN A 83 -51.61 -65.97 -27.48
C ASN A 83 -52.08 -64.57 -27.89
N GLU A 84 -51.49 -63.50 -27.35
CA GLU A 84 -51.76 -62.11 -27.77
C GLU A 84 -51.42 -61.90 -29.27
N LYS A 85 -50.31 -62.48 -29.75
CA LYS A 85 -49.89 -62.38 -31.15
C LYS A 85 -50.74 -63.22 -32.08
N GLU A 86 -51.12 -64.43 -31.67
CA GLU A 86 -52.04 -65.30 -32.42
C GLU A 86 -53.41 -64.63 -32.59
N GLN A 87 -53.93 -64.00 -31.53
CA GLN A 87 -55.18 -63.25 -31.60
C GLN A 87 -55.08 -62.04 -32.53
N ALA A 88 -53.98 -61.28 -32.46
CA ALA A 88 -53.74 -60.14 -33.35
C ALA A 88 -53.60 -60.58 -34.82
N LEU A 89 -52.92 -61.70 -35.08
CA LEU A 89 -52.82 -62.30 -36.42
C LEU A 89 -54.20 -62.71 -36.96
N GLY A 90 -55.01 -63.42 -36.17
CA GLY A 90 -56.35 -63.81 -36.59
C GLY A 90 -57.27 -62.62 -36.89
N ASN A 91 -57.09 -61.48 -36.20
CA ASN A 91 -57.80 -60.24 -36.52
C ASN A 91 -57.32 -59.62 -37.83
N LEU A 92 -56.01 -59.58 -38.06
CA LEU A 92 -55.42 -59.09 -39.31
C LEU A 92 -55.81 -59.95 -40.52
N GLU A 93 -55.87 -61.27 -40.36
CA GLU A 93 -56.33 -62.19 -41.41
C GLU A 93 -57.77 -61.90 -41.82
N LYS A 94 -58.67 -61.66 -40.85
CA LYS A 94 -60.06 -61.27 -41.13
C LYS A 94 -60.16 -59.90 -41.81
N GLU A 95 -59.37 -58.92 -41.39
CA GLU A 95 -59.34 -57.60 -42.03
C GLU A 95 -58.81 -57.71 -43.47
N LEU A 96 -57.78 -58.51 -43.68
CA LEU A 96 -57.22 -58.76 -45.01
C LEU A 96 -58.25 -59.44 -45.91
N GLU A 97 -58.93 -60.47 -45.43
CA GLU A 97 -59.99 -61.16 -46.18
C GLU A 97 -61.12 -60.18 -46.56
N ALA A 98 -61.55 -59.31 -45.63
CA ALA A 98 -62.54 -58.27 -45.91
C ALA A 98 -62.05 -57.28 -46.99
N LYS A 99 -60.79 -56.81 -46.91
CA LYS A 99 -60.21 -55.91 -47.93
C LYS A 99 -60.07 -56.59 -49.29
N VAL A 100 -59.72 -57.87 -49.33
CA VAL A 100 -59.64 -58.64 -50.58
C VAL A 100 -61.01 -58.74 -51.24
N LEU A 101 -62.05 -59.08 -50.47
CA LEU A 101 -63.43 -59.12 -50.97
C LEU A 101 -63.91 -57.75 -51.47
N ASP A 102 -63.60 -56.67 -50.75
CA ASP A 102 -63.97 -55.32 -51.15
C ASP A 102 -63.22 -54.86 -52.42
N THR A 103 -61.93 -55.18 -52.50
CA THR A 103 -61.13 -54.93 -53.71
C THR A 103 -61.69 -55.69 -54.90
N GLN A 104 -62.03 -56.97 -54.73
CA GLN A 104 -62.67 -57.77 -55.80
C GLN A 104 -64.02 -57.21 -56.22
N ARG A 105 -64.86 -56.77 -55.26
CA ARG A 105 -66.13 -56.11 -55.55
C ARG A 105 -65.93 -54.83 -56.34
N SER A 106 -65.04 -53.94 -55.89
CA SER A 106 -64.72 -52.70 -56.58
C SER A 106 -64.16 -52.93 -57.99
N ALA A 107 -63.34 -53.96 -58.19
CA ALA A 107 -62.81 -54.32 -59.50
C ALA A 107 -63.91 -54.82 -60.44
N ALA A 108 -64.85 -55.62 -59.94
CA ALA A 108 -66.03 -56.03 -60.69
C ALA A 108 -66.92 -54.84 -61.06
N GLU A 109 -67.16 -53.92 -60.11
CA GLU A 109 -67.90 -52.67 -60.36
C GLU A 109 -67.21 -51.81 -61.43
N VAL A 110 -65.89 -51.64 -61.36
CA VAL A 110 -65.10 -50.92 -62.37
C VAL A 110 -65.19 -51.59 -63.74
N GLN A 111 -65.12 -52.92 -63.79
CA GLN A 111 -65.25 -53.66 -65.05
C GLN A 111 -66.65 -53.50 -65.66
N ASP A 112 -67.70 -53.51 -64.84
CA ASP A 112 -69.06 -53.31 -65.30
C ASP A 112 -69.32 -51.86 -65.72
N LEU A 113 -68.77 -50.87 -65.01
CA LEU A 113 -68.78 -49.48 -65.43
C LEU A 113 -68.04 -49.27 -66.75
N LEU A 114 -66.88 -49.92 -66.95
CA LEU A 114 -66.16 -49.88 -68.23
C LEU A 114 -67.01 -50.45 -69.37
N LYS A 115 -67.64 -51.61 -69.19
CA LYS A 115 -68.57 -52.16 -70.20
C LYS A 115 -69.73 -51.23 -70.49
N GLN A 116 -70.28 -50.56 -69.47
CA GLN A 116 -71.35 -49.57 -69.64
C GLN A 116 -70.87 -48.35 -70.42
N VAL A 117 -69.68 -47.84 -70.12
CA VAL A 117 -69.06 -46.70 -70.83
C VAL A 117 -68.75 -47.08 -72.28
N ASP A 118 -68.21 -48.27 -72.55
CA ASP A 118 -67.92 -48.78 -73.89
C ASP A 118 -69.19 -48.99 -74.72
N ALA A 119 -70.30 -49.35 -74.07
CA ALA A 119 -71.61 -49.51 -74.72
C ALA A 119 -72.33 -48.18 -74.97
N GLN A 120 -71.90 -47.08 -74.33
CA GLN A 120 -72.46 -45.76 -74.59
C GLN A 120 -71.96 -45.21 -75.94
N PRO A 121 -72.85 -44.72 -76.82
CA PRO A 121 -72.41 -44.04 -78.03
C PRO A 121 -71.69 -42.74 -77.65
N VAL A 122 -70.44 -42.59 -78.10
CA VAL A 122 -69.63 -41.41 -77.81
C VAL A 122 -70.26 -40.16 -78.44
N ASP A 123 -70.82 -39.26 -77.61
CA ASP A 123 -71.23 -37.94 -78.05
C ASP A 123 -70.01 -37.02 -78.18
N VAL A 124 -69.63 -36.73 -79.43
CA VAL A 124 -68.50 -35.86 -79.76
C VAL A 124 -68.66 -34.48 -79.09
N ARG A 125 -69.89 -33.96 -78.97
CA ARG A 125 -70.14 -32.67 -78.29
C ARG A 125 -69.90 -32.73 -76.79
N GLY A 126 -70.27 -33.84 -76.15
CA GLY A 126 -69.95 -34.13 -74.75
C GLY A 126 -68.45 -34.20 -74.49
N MET A 127 -67.72 -34.93 -75.35
CA MET A 127 -66.25 -35.00 -75.27
C MET A 127 -65.57 -33.63 -75.46
N ASP A 128 -66.05 -32.82 -76.41
CA ASP A 128 -65.51 -31.48 -76.64
C ASP A 128 -65.80 -30.52 -75.49
N ARG A 129 -66.92 -30.71 -74.76
CA ARG A 129 -67.22 -29.96 -73.53
C ARG A 129 -66.28 -30.38 -72.41
N MET A 130 -66.13 -31.68 -72.18
CA MET A 130 -65.26 -32.23 -71.15
C MET A 130 -63.80 -31.85 -71.39
N ARG A 131 -63.34 -31.86 -72.65
CA ARG A 131 -62.00 -31.36 -73.03
C ARG A 131 -61.80 -29.89 -72.66
N ARG A 132 -62.79 -29.03 -72.92
CA ARG A 132 -62.72 -27.60 -72.57
C ARG A 132 -62.73 -27.37 -71.07
N GLU A 133 -63.55 -28.12 -70.32
CA GLU A 133 -63.58 -28.06 -68.85
C GLU A 133 -62.25 -28.55 -68.25
N MET A 134 -61.70 -29.64 -68.78
CA MET A 134 -60.38 -30.14 -68.36
C MET A 134 -59.28 -29.13 -68.64
N GLN A 135 -59.28 -28.50 -69.81
CA GLN A 135 -58.31 -27.46 -70.15
C GLN A 135 -58.49 -26.19 -69.29
N ALA A 136 -59.71 -25.86 -68.89
CA ALA A 136 -59.96 -24.77 -67.94
C ALA A 136 -59.37 -25.10 -66.55
N ILE A 137 -59.58 -26.33 -66.06
CA ILE A 137 -59.00 -26.79 -64.80
C ILE A 137 -57.47 -26.80 -64.86
N GLU A 138 -56.87 -27.29 -65.96
CA GLU A 138 -55.42 -27.26 -66.16
C GLU A 138 -54.87 -25.84 -66.12
N ASN A 139 -55.55 -24.88 -66.76
CA ASN A 139 -55.17 -23.47 -66.71
C ASN A 139 -55.30 -22.88 -65.30
N ASP A 140 -56.36 -23.22 -64.56
CA ASP A 140 -56.57 -22.76 -63.18
C ASP A 140 -55.50 -23.33 -62.24
N ILE A 141 -55.12 -24.61 -62.40
CA ILE A 141 -54.01 -25.24 -61.67
C ILE A 141 -52.70 -24.50 -61.98
N ALA A 142 -52.38 -24.27 -63.25
CA ALA A 142 -51.17 -23.57 -63.65
C ALA A 142 -51.11 -22.13 -63.09
N ASN A 143 -52.24 -21.43 -63.08
CA ASN A 143 -52.34 -20.10 -62.47
C ASN A 143 -52.15 -20.14 -60.94
N ALA A 144 -52.74 -21.13 -60.26
CA ALA A 144 -52.59 -21.33 -58.82
C ALA A 144 -51.14 -21.68 -58.45
N GLU A 145 -50.48 -22.55 -59.21
CA GLU A 145 -49.06 -22.91 -59.03
C GLU A 145 -48.15 -21.69 -59.22
N LYS A 146 -48.40 -20.87 -60.25
CA LYS A 146 -47.67 -19.61 -60.45
C LYS A 146 -47.88 -18.64 -59.29
N GLY A 147 -49.11 -18.55 -58.78
CA GLY A 147 -49.44 -17.75 -57.60
C GLY A 147 -48.72 -18.25 -56.33
N LYS A 148 -48.66 -19.58 -56.14
CA LYS A 148 -47.93 -20.22 -55.05
C LYS A 148 -46.43 -19.90 -55.11
N ALA A 149 -45.79 -20.10 -56.27
CA ALA A 149 -44.37 -19.80 -56.45
C ALA A 149 -44.03 -18.33 -56.13
N ALA A 150 -44.87 -17.39 -56.59
CA ALA A 150 -44.68 -15.97 -56.30
C ALA A 150 -44.86 -15.64 -54.80
N LEU A 151 -45.68 -16.40 -54.06
CA LEU A 151 -45.80 -16.25 -52.61
C LEU A 151 -44.61 -16.87 -51.87
N GLU A 152 -44.13 -18.03 -52.32
CA GLU A 152 -42.93 -18.67 -51.77
C GLU A 152 -41.70 -17.77 -51.92
N ASP A 153 -41.49 -17.15 -53.08
CA ASP A 153 -40.40 -16.18 -53.29
C ASP A 153 -40.47 -14.99 -52.32
N LYS A 154 -41.68 -14.48 -52.05
CA LYS A 154 -41.89 -13.40 -51.08
C LYS A 154 -41.62 -13.85 -49.65
N VAL A 155 -42.00 -15.07 -49.29
CA VAL A 155 -41.71 -15.66 -47.98
C VAL A 155 -40.19 -15.76 -47.80
N TRP A 156 -39.48 -16.30 -48.79
CA TRP A 156 -38.01 -16.37 -48.78
C TRP A 156 -37.34 -15.00 -48.64
N GLU A 157 -37.82 -13.99 -49.38
CA GLU A 157 -37.29 -12.63 -49.28
C GLU A 157 -37.48 -12.03 -47.88
N VAL A 158 -38.66 -12.23 -47.28
CA VAL A 158 -38.98 -11.75 -45.93
C VAL A 158 -38.15 -12.50 -44.88
N GLU A 159 -38.03 -13.83 -44.99
CA GLU A 159 -37.19 -14.63 -44.09
C GLU A 159 -35.73 -14.20 -44.15
N ALA A 160 -35.16 -13.98 -45.34
CA ALA A 160 -33.79 -13.50 -45.49
C ALA A 160 -33.56 -12.12 -44.83
N LYS A 161 -34.51 -11.20 -44.99
CA LYS A 161 -34.47 -9.90 -44.30
C LYS A 161 -34.58 -10.05 -42.79
N LEU A 162 -35.42 -10.95 -42.31
CA LEU A 162 -35.65 -11.18 -40.89
C LEU A 162 -34.42 -11.79 -40.21
N VAL A 163 -33.75 -12.75 -40.85
CA VAL A 163 -32.48 -13.32 -40.39
C VAL A 163 -31.41 -12.22 -40.28
N THR A 164 -31.26 -11.40 -41.32
CA THR A 164 -30.28 -10.30 -41.30
C THR A 164 -30.56 -9.32 -40.16
N LYS A 165 -31.83 -9.02 -39.90
CA LYS A 165 -32.22 -8.12 -38.79
C LYS A 165 -32.03 -8.73 -37.41
N LEU A 166 -32.18 -10.05 -37.27
CA LEU A 166 -31.84 -10.74 -36.02
C LEU A 166 -30.34 -10.67 -35.74
N ASP A 167 -29.48 -10.90 -36.74
CA ASP A 167 -28.02 -10.82 -36.59
C ASP A 167 -27.57 -9.39 -36.18
N GLU A 168 -28.16 -8.35 -36.79
CA GLU A 168 -27.91 -6.96 -36.39
C GLU A 168 -28.29 -6.70 -34.93
N LEU A 169 -29.44 -7.23 -34.47
CA LEU A 169 -29.91 -7.07 -33.09
C LEU A 169 -29.02 -7.82 -32.08
N GLU A 170 -28.56 -9.02 -32.41
CA GLU A 170 -27.61 -9.78 -31.59
C GLU A 170 -26.27 -9.04 -31.46
N THR A 171 -25.75 -8.52 -32.57
CA THR A 171 -24.52 -7.72 -32.58
C THR A 171 -24.65 -6.47 -31.70
N LEU A 172 -25.79 -5.77 -31.77
CA LEU A 172 -26.06 -4.62 -30.91
C LEU A 172 -26.19 -5.01 -29.44
N ALA A 173 -26.84 -6.14 -29.14
CA ALA A 173 -26.95 -6.65 -27.77
C ALA A 173 -25.57 -6.97 -27.19
N GLU A 174 -24.68 -7.57 -27.98
CA GLU A 174 -23.29 -7.83 -27.59
C GLU A 174 -22.50 -6.55 -27.32
N GLN A 175 -22.60 -5.56 -28.20
CA GLN A 175 -21.95 -4.26 -28.01
C GLN A 175 -22.45 -3.58 -26.72
N CYS A 176 -23.77 -3.61 -26.47
CA CYS A 176 -24.35 -3.12 -25.23
C CYS A 176 -23.78 -3.86 -24.02
N ASN A 177 -23.68 -5.18 -24.08
CA ASN A 177 -23.12 -6.00 -23.00
C ASN A 177 -21.64 -5.69 -22.73
N GLN A 178 -20.84 -5.43 -23.76
CA GLN A 178 -19.46 -5.00 -23.59
C GLN A 178 -19.36 -3.62 -22.94
N ALA A 179 -20.21 -2.67 -23.35
CA ALA A 179 -20.28 -1.35 -22.72
C ALA A 179 -20.69 -1.46 -21.24
N LEU A 180 -21.67 -2.31 -20.93
CA LEU A 180 -22.08 -2.59 -19.54
C LEU A 180 -20.96 -3.21 -18.71
N LYS A 181 -20.16 -4.12 -19.27
CA LYS A 181 -18.97 -4.67 -18.57
C LYS A 181 -17.94 -3.59 -18.22
N LYS A 182 -17.74 -2.59 -19.07
CA LYS A 182 -16.87 -1.44 -18.79
C LYS A 182 -17.47 -0.52 -17.72
N LEU A 183 -18.77 -0.27 -17.81
CA LEU A 183 -19.50 0.59 -16.88
C LEU A 183 -19.67 -0.08 -15.50
N LYS A 184 -19.65 -1.41 -15.42
CA LYS A 184 -19.83 -2.24 -14.20
C LYS A 184 -21.00 -1.78 -13.32
N PRO A 185 -22.24 -1.67 -13.84
CA PRO A 185 -23.38 -1.26 -13.02
C PRO A 185 -23.50 -2.15 -11.78
N THR A 186 -24.04 -1.61 -10.69
CA THR A 186 -24.16 -2.31 -9.40
C THR A 186 -24.94 -3.63 -9.50
N VAL A 187 -25.82 -3.72 -10.50
CA VAL A 187 -26.61 -4.91 -10.77
C VAL A 187 -26.02 -5.68 -11.96
N PRO A 188 -25.82 -7.00 -11.86
CA PRO A 188 -25.46 -7.82 -13.01
C PRO A 188 -26.61 -7.83 -14.02
N PHE A 189 -26.38 -7.26 -15.20
CA PHE A 189 -27.35 -7.23 -16.29
C PHE A 189 -26.67 -7.60 -17.61
N GLN A 190 -27.35 -8.40 -18.43
CA GLN A 190 -26.92 -8.80 -19.75
C GLN A 190 -28.14 -8.90 -20.68
N TYR A 191 -28.05 -8.30 -21.86
CA TYR A 191 -29.02 -8.51 -22.93
C TYR A 191 -28.85 -9.91 -23.52
N MET A 192 -29.96 -10.63 -23.63
CA MET A 192 -30.06 -11.90 -24.36
C MET A 192 -31.24 -11.78 -25.32
N ILE A 193 -31.01 -11.96 -26.61
CA ILE A 193 -32.05 -11.93 -27.63
C ILE A 193 -32.75 -13.30 -27.64
N ASN A 194 -34.08 -13.29 -27.51
CA ASN A 194 -34.91 -14.46 -27.77
C ASN A 194 -35.48 -14.38 -29.18
N SER A 195 -34.87 -15.10 -30.13
CA SER A 195 -35.25 -15.12 -31.55
C SER A 195 -36.63 -15.71 -31.82
N LYS A 196 -37.24 -16.41 -30.85
CA LYS A 196 -38.62 -16.93 -30.95
C LYS A 196 -39.68 -15.97 -30.44
N GLY A 197 -39.28 -14.84 -29.85
CA GLY A 197 -40.21 -13.84 -29.33
C GLY A 197 -41.00 -13.18 -30.46
N SER A 198 -42.32 -13.03 -30.28
CA SER A 198 -43.19 -12.37 -31.25
C SER A 198 -43.42 -10.89 -30.92
N SER A 199 -42.96 -10.43 -29.74
CA SER A 199 -42.99 -9.03 -29.34
C SER A 199 -41.63 -8.55 -28.82
N PRO A 200 -41.34 -7.23 -28.84
CA PRO A 200 -40.09 -6.69 -28.30
C PRO A 200 -39.85 -7.05 -26.83
N ALA A 201 -40.92 -7.19 -26.03
CA ALA A 201 -40.83 -7.57 -24.62
C ALA A 201 -40.45 -9.05 -24.45
N GLU A 202 -40.90 -9.92 -25.35
CA GLU A 202 -40.51 -11.34 -25.36
C GLU A 202 -39.10 -11.55 -25.93
N MET A 203 -38.68 -10.72 -26.88
CA MET A 203 -37.36 -10.78 -27.51
C MET A 203 -36.24 -10.24 -26.61
N LEU A 204 -36.46 -9.10 -25.92
CA LEU A 204 -35.44 -8.41 -25.11
C LEU A 204 -35.67 -8.50 -23.59
N GLY A 205 -36.85 -8.93 -23.17
CA GLY A 205 -37.28 -8.89 -21.78
C GLY A 205 -37.67 -7.49 -21.29
N SER A 206 -38.26 -7.42 -20.10
CA SER A 206 -38.58 -6.17 -19.41
C SER A 206 -37.43 -5.62 -18.56
N GLY A 207 -36.34 -6.39 -18.42
CA GLY A 207 -35.23 -6.12 -17.52
C GLY A 207 -34.52 -4.78 -17.77
N TYR A 208 -34.51 -4.28 -19.01
CA TYR A 208 -33.98 -2.94 -19.28
C TYR A 208 -34.74 -1.86 -18.47
N LYS A 209 -36.07 -1.89 -18.50
CA LYS A 209 -36.91 -0.88 -17.85
C LYS A 209 -36.93 -1.05 -16.33
N THR A 210 -36.97 -2.28 -15.85
CA THR A 210 -37.17 -2.59 -14.43
C THR A 210 -35.88 -2.66 -13.63
N VAL A 211 -34.75 -3.03 -14.25
CA VAL A 211 -33.49 -3.28 -13.56
C VAL A 211 -32.38 -2.34 -14.05
N LEU A 212 -32.07 -2.36 -15.34
CA LEU A 212 -30.90 -1.65 -15.86
C LEU A 212 -31.07 -0.13 -15.80
N LYS A 213 -32.20 0.40 -16.29
CA LYS A 213 -32.44 1.84 -16.33
C LYS A 213 -32.39 2.48 -14.94
N PRO A 214 -33.06 1.96 -13.90
CA PRO A 214 -32.90 2.46 -12.53
C PRO A 214 -31.45 2.40 -12.03
N ALA A 215 -30.73 1.30 -12.28
CA ALA A 215 -29.33 1.17 -11.84
C ALA A 215 -28.40 2.19 -12.51
N LEU A 216 -28.61 2.48 -13.79
CA LEU A 216 -27.85 3.50 -14.52
C LEU A 216 -28.14 4.91 -13.99
N VAL A 217 -29.41 5.23 -13.70
CA VAL A 217 -29.81 6.51 -13.12
C VAL A 217 -29.17 6.70 -11.74
N ALA A 218 -29.29 5.70 -10.85
CA ALA A 218 -28.69 5.74 -9.52
C ALA A 218 -27.16 5.95 -9.59
N ARG A 219 -26.49 5.28 -10.54
CA ARG A 219 -25.05 5.47 -10.74
C ARG A 219 -24.69 6.86 -11.29
N ALA A 220 -25.50 7.41 -12.19
CA ALA A 220 -25.30 8.77 -12.69
C ALA A 220 -25.44 9.80 -11.56
N GLU A 221 -26.42 9.62 -10.67
CA GLU A 221 -26.62 10.47 -9.48
C GLU A 221 -25.45 10.34 -8.49
N GLU A 222 -24.96 9.12 -8.25
CA GLU A 222 -23.78 8.88 -7.42
C GLU A 222 -22.55 9.62 -7.97
N ASN A 223 -22.27 9.44 -9.26
CA ASN A 223 -21.17 10.13 -9.94
C ASN A 223 -21.32 11.66 -9.83
N LYS A 224 -22.53 12.19 -10.01
CA LYS A 224 -22.80 13.62 -9.84
C LYS A 224 -22.48 14.07 -8.42
N ARG A 225 -22.86 13.30 -7.40
CA ARG A 225 -22.58 13.61 -5.99
C ARG A 225 -21.07 13.61 -5.70
N ILE A 226 -20.35 12.61 -6.20
CA ILE A 226 -18.89 12.52 -6.10
C ILE A 226 -18.23 13.73 -6.78
N CYS A 227 -18.64 14.08 -8.01
CA CYS A 227 -18.11 15.23 -8.73
C CYS A 227 -18.35 16.55 -7.98
N LEU A 228 -19.55 16.74 -7.41
CA LEU A 228 -19.86 17.94 -6.61
C LEU A 228 -19.01 18.00 -5.34
N SER A 229 -18.88 16.89 -4.60
CA SER A 229 -18.05 16.81 -3.40
C SER A 229 -16.56 17.09 -3.69
N ASN A 230 -16.04 16.56 -4.81
CA ASN A 230 -14.69 16.86 -5.26
C ASN A 230 -14.50 18.33 -5.62
N LEU A 231 -15.50 18.96 -6.24
CA LEU A 231 -15.48 20.38 -6.59
C LEU A 231 -15.49 21.27 -5.34
N GLU A 232 -16.30 20.93 -4.34
CA GLU A 232 -16.32 21.60 -3.04
C GLU A 232 -14.95 21.50 -2.35
N SER A 233 -14.37 20.31 -2.31
CA SER A 233 -13.03 20.07 -1.76
C SER A 233 -11.95 20.89 -2.49
N LEU A 234 -12.01 20.96 -3.82
CA LEU A 234 -11.13 21.80 -4.64
C LEU A 234 -11.28 23.29 -4.33
N ASN A 235 -12.51 23.74 -4.10
CA ASN A 235 -12.79 25.13 -3.75
C ASN A 235 -12.24 25.49 -2.37
N ASP A 236 -12.33 24.58 -1.40
CA ASP A 236 -11.76 24.79 -0.06
C ASP A 236 -10.23 24.81 -0.10
N LEU A 237 -9.60 23.91 -0.87
CA LEU A 237 -8.16 23.99 -1.13
C LEU A 237 -7.75 25.31 -1.79
N LYS A 238 -8.55 25.82 -2.73
CA LYS A 238 -8.31 27.12 -3.37
C LYS A 238 -8.39 28.28 -2.35
N LYS A 239 -9.36 28.25 -1.43
CA LYS A 239 -9.46 29.25 -0.34
C LYS A 239 -8.25 29.18 0.59
N GLN A 240 -7.81 27.98 0.97
CA GLN A 240 -6.60 27.79 1.78
C GLN A 240 -5.36 28.35 1.06
N LEU A 241 -5.20 28.05 -0.23
CA LEU A 241 -4.11 28.59 -1.04
C LEU A 241 -4.12 30.12 -1.08
N GLN A 242 -5.29 30.74 -1.28
CA GLN A 242 -5.43 32.19 -1.23
C GLN A 242 -5.06 32.79 0.14
N GLY A 243 -5.42 32.11 1.23
CA GLY A 243 -4.99 32.49 2.58
C GLY A 243 -3.46 32.45 2.72
N ASN A 244 -2.83 31.35 2.28
CA ASN A 244 -1.38 31.20 2.34
C ASN A 244 -0.64 32.25 1.49
N VAL A 245 -1.17 32.62 0.32
CA VAL A 245 -0.59 33.69 -0.50
C VAL A 245 -0.57 35.03 0.24
N LYS A 246 -1.65 35.37 0.95
CA LYS A 246 -1.70 36.61 1.76
C LYS A 246 -0.65 36.60 2.87
N VAL A 247 -0.52 35.48 3.59
CA VAL A 247 0.49 35.33 4.64
C VAL A 247 1.91 35.47 4.06
N LEU A 248 2.19 34.85 2.92
CA LEU A 248 3.50 34.98 2.26
C LEU A 248 3.79 36.42 1.82
N GLU A 249 2.77 37.16 1.39
CA GLU A 249 2.91 38.58 1.01
C GLU A 249 3.16 39.47 2.23
N GLU A 250 2.50 39.21 3.35
CA GLU A 250 2.77 39.87 4.64
C GLU A 250 4.20 39.59 5.12
N GLU A 251 4.65 38.33 5.12
CA GLU A 251 6.02 37.97 5.48
C GLU A 251 7.07 38.59 4.55
N ARG A 252 6.80 38.65 3.25
CA ARG A 252 7.67 39.35 2.29
C ARG A 252 7.82 40.83 2.64
N ASN A 253 6.73 41.50 3.02
CA ASN A 253 6.77 42.90 3.44
C ASN A 253 7.56 43.07 4.74
N ASN A 254 7.40 42.17 5.70
CA ASN A 254 8.19 42.15 6.94
C ASN A 254 9.69 41.99 6.66
N ILE A 255 10.07 41.04 5.79
CA ILE A 255 11.47 40.84 5.38
C ILE A 255 12.03 42.10 4.74
N SER A 256 11.27 42.76 3.86
CA SER A 256 11.69 44.01 3.22
C SER A 256 11.90 45.13 4.25
N SER A 257 11.03 45.23 5.27
CA SER A 257 11.21 46.16 6.38
C SER A 257 12.45 45.85 7.23
N PHE A 258 12.71 44.58 7.52
CA PHE A 258 13.91 44.18 8.26
C PHE A 258 15.19 44.45 7.47
N GLN A 259 15.16 44.22 6.17
CA GLN A 259 16.28 44.51 5.28
C GLN A 259 16.59 46.00 5.26
N ALA A 260 15.59 46.87 5.13
CA ALA A 260 15.79 48.33 5.20
C ALA A 260 16.40 48.77 6.55
N LYS A 261 15.94 48.19 7.66
CA LYS A 261 16.51 48.47 8.99
C LYS A 261 17.95 47.98 9.11
N ASN A 262 18.27 46.82 8.54
CA ASN A 262 19.63 46.30 8.51
C ASN A 262 20.55 47.22 7.71
N ASP A 263 20.11 47.69 6.54
CA ASP A 263 20.87 48.62 5.70
C ASP A 263 21.12 49.96 6.44
N GLU A 264 20.13 50.47 7.18
CA GLU A 264 20.30 51.66 8.03
C GLU A 264 21.36 51.43 9.13
N MET A 265 21.30 50.28 9.83
CA MET A 265 22.28 49.96 10.87
C MET A 265 23.69 49.81 10.30
N VAL A 266 23.84 49.16 9.14
CA VAL A 266 25.12 49.05 8.43
C VAL A 266 25.66 50.43 8.06
N ALA A 267 24.81 51.33 7.56
CA ALA A 267 25.21 52.70 7.25
C ALA A 267 25.68 53.47 8.50
N ARG A 268 24.99 53.30 9.65
CA ARG A 268 25.41 53.89 10.93
C ARG A 268 26.75 53.35 11.41
N LEU A 269 26.97 52.03 11.33
CA LEU A 269 28.24 51.40 11.70
C LEU A 269 29.38 51.94 10.84
N ASN A 270 29.21 51.99 9.52
CA ASN A 270 30.22 52.53 8.61
C ASN A 270 30.54 54.01 8.93
N SER A 271 29.54 54.81 9.30
CA SER A 271 29.75 56.20 9.73
C SER A 271 30.55 56.28 11.03
N LEU A 272 30.26 55.42 12.00
CA LEU A 272 30.96 55.38 13.28
C LEU A 272 32.42 54.94 13.09
N ASP A 273 32.67 53.94 12.25
CA ASP A 273 34.02 53.49 11.91
C ASP A 273 34.84 54.62 11.28
N LEU A 274 34.24 55.42 10.39
CA LEU A 274 34.90 56.59 9.82
C LEU A 274 35.21 57.67 10.87
N GLU A 275 34.29 57.90 11.81
CA GLU A 275 34.50 58.84 12.92
C GLU A 275 35.65 58.38 13.82
N ILE A 276 35.69 57.10 14.19
CA ILE A 276 36.77 56.49 14.97
C ILE A 276 38.12 56.65 14.25
N ILE A 277 38.20 56.35 12.95
CA ILE A 277 39.43 56.51 12.17
C ILE A 277 39.88 57.98 12.15
N ASN A 278 38.94 58.90 11.98
CA ASN A 278 39.24 60.33 11.97
C ASN A 278 39.76 60.81 13.33
N ASP A 279 39.10 60.42 14.42
CA ASP A 279 39.52 60.74 15.79
C ASP A 279 40.89 60.15 16.13
N ASP A 280 41.16 58.90 15.76
CA ASP A 280 42.47 58.27 15.96
C ASP A 280 43.58 59.03 15.22
N SER A 281 43.29 59.46 13.98
CA SER A 281 44.21 60.29 13.19
C SER A 281 44.46 61.67 13.84
N ARG A 282 43.41 62.30 14.38
CA ARG A 282 43.50 63.58 15.10
C ARG A 282 44.32 63.42 16.36
N PHE A 283 44.01 62.45 17.22
CA PHE A 283 44.75 62.21 18.45
C PHE A 283 46.21 61.86 18.19
N THR A 284 46.49 61.09 17.14
CA THR A 284 47.87 60.79 16.75
C THR A 284 48.62 62.06 16.33
N SER A 285 47.97 62.98 15.62
CA SER A 285 48.55 64.28 15.25
C SER A 285 48.78 65.19 16.46
N GLU A 286 47.77 65.34 17.32
CA GLU A 286 47.85 66.13 18.56
C GLU A 286 48.94 65.58 19.50
N ALA A 287 49.04 64.26 19.67
CA ALA A 287 50.09 63.63 20.45
C ALA A 287 51.49 63.89 19.89
N ARG A 288 51.66 63.90 18.56
CA ARG A 288 52.93 64.30 17.93
C ARG A 288 53.24 65.77 18.21
N GLN A 289 52.27 66.66 18.02
CA GLN A 289 52.46 68.09 18.29
C GLN A 289 52.84 68.35 19.75
N MET A 290 52.12 67.76 20.70
CA MET A 290 52.43 67.89 22.14
C MET A 290 53.83 67.39 22.47
N ARG A 291 54.26 66.26 21.86
CA ARG A 291 55.62 65.74 22.03
C ARG A 291 56.67 66.72 21.51
N ASP A 292 56.46 67.28 20.32
CA ASP A 292 57.38 68.26 19.72
C ASP A 292 57.45 69.55 20.56
N GLU A 293 56.32 70.02 21.09
CA GLU A 293 56.27 71.17 22.00
C GLU A 293 56.98 70.90 23.33
N LEU A 294 56.80 69.70 23.91
CA LEU A 294 57.46 69.30 25.13
C LEU A 294 58.98 69.18 24.94
N GLU A 295 59.43 68.61 23.83
CA GLU A 295 60.86 68.51 23.51
C GLU A 295 61.48 69.91 23.30
N LYS A 296 60.77 70.83 22.64
CA LYS A 296 61.19 72.25 22.56
C LYS A 296 61.32 72.88 23.94
N LYS A 297 60.30 72.76 24.81
CA LYS A 297 60.32 73.32 26.17
C LYS A 297 61.44 72.72 27.01
N LYS A 298 61.66 71.41 26.92
CA LYS A 298 62.77 70.71 27.57
C LYS A 298 64.11 71.29 27.13
N ASN A 299 64.33 71.47 25.83
CA ASN A 299 65.57 72.07 25.31
C ASN A 299 65.76 73.52 25.78
N SER A 300 64.70 74.32 25.81
CA SER A 300 64.74 75.68 26.39
C SER A 300 65.08 75.67 27.87
N LEU A 301 64.51 74.74 28.65
CA LEU A 301 64.79 74.61 30.07
C LEU A 301 66.24 74.20 30.33
N ILE A 302 66.78 73.25 29.55
CA ILE A 302 68.22 72.89 29.61
C ILE A 302 69.11 74.10 29.31
N SER A 303 68.73 74.94 28.35
CA SER A 303 69.49 76.17 28.04
C SER A 303 69.43 77.18 29.19
N LEU A 304 68.24 77.37 29.78
CA LEU A 304 68.04 78.29 30.90
C LEU A 304 68.77 77.81 32.16
N GLU A 305 68.76 76.49 32.42
CA GLU A 305 69.51 75.87 33.52
C GLU A 305 71.01 76.13 33.38
N LYS A 306 71.57 75.96 32.17
CA LYS A 306 72.98 76.32 31.90
C LYS A 306 73.26 77.81 32.15
N GLU A 307 72.39 78.70 31.69
CA GLU A 307 72.53 80.14 31.91
C GLU A 307 72.46 80.50 33.40
N ALA A 308 71.54 79.89 34.14
CA ALA A 308 71.42 80.08 35.58
C ALA A 308 72.65 79.56 36.34
N ASP A 309 73.17 78.39 35.97
CA ASP A 309 74.41 77.83 36.52
C ASP A 309 75.61 78.75 36.26
N ASP A 310 75.74 79.27 35.05
CA ASP A 310 76.82 80.20 34.70
C ASP A 310 76.67 81.54 35.45
N PHE A 311 75.45 82.06 35.57
CA PHE A 311 75.17 83.23 36.40
C PHE A 311 75.52 82.98 37.87
N PHE A 312 75.16 81.82 38.42
CA PHE A 312 75.48 81.43 39.79
C PHE A 312 76.99 81.42 40.00
N LYS A 313 77.77 80.74 39.13
CA LYS A 313 79.24 80.72 39.19
C LYS A 313 79.86 82.12 39.13
N ILE A 314 79.35 83.00 38.26
CA ILE A 314 79.81 84.39 38.17
C ILE A 314 79.51 85.14 39.47
N SER A 315 78.30 84.99 40.00
CA SER A 315 77.88 85.67 41.23
C SER A 315 78.66 85.18 42.46
N GLU A 316 78.92 83.88 42.55
CA GLU A 316 79.73 83.27 43.61
C GLU A 316 81.17 83.79 43.56
N LYS A 317 81.77 83.86 42.37
CA LYS A 317 83.10 84.45 42.20
C LYS A 317 83.13 85.93 42.64
N ARG A 318 82.15 86.74 42.22
CA ARG A 318 82.05 88.15 42.64
C ARG A 318 81.89 88.30 44.15
N LEU A 319 81.17 87.40 44.80
CA LEU A 319 81.03 87.38 46.26
C LEU A 319 82.36 87.05 46.94
N GLN A 320 83.09 86.06 46.44
CA GLN A 320 84.44 85.73 46.93
C GLN A 320 85.40 86.92 46.80
N ASP A 321 85.43 87.56 45.63
CA ASP A 321 86.26 88.75 45.38
C ASP A 321 85.89 89.90 46.34
N ALA A 322 84.58 90.16 46.55
CA ALA A 322 84.10 91.18 47.48
C ALA A 322 84.48 90.88 48.94
N LYS A 323 84.42 89.61 49.35
CA LYS A 323 84.84 89.18 50.69
C LYS A 323 86.34 89.41 50.89
N LEU A 324 87.16 89.07 49.89
CA LEU A 324 88.61 89.25 49.93
C LEU A 324 88.97 90.74 50.02
N LYS A 325 88.28 91.61 49.25
CA LYS A 325 88.45 93.06 49.33
C LYS A 325 88.07 93.62 50.71
N ALA A 326 86.95 93.15 51.28
CA ALA A 326 86.54 93.56 52.62
C ALA A 326 87.56 93.14 53.68
N GLU A 327 88.13 91.93 53.58
CA GLU A 327 89.22 91.47 54.46
C GLU A 327 90.45 92.38 54.35
N GLU A 328 90.91 92.71 53.13
CA GLU A 328 92.00 93.67 52.91
C GLU A 328 91.72 95.04 53.56
N ASP A 329 90.52 95.59 53.32
CA ASP A 329 90.14 96.91 53.83
C ASP A 329 90.07 96.91 55.37
N THR A 330 89.64 95.80 55.98
CA THR A 330 89.68 95.64 57.46
C THR A 330 91.11 95.53 57.99
N GLU A 331 92.03 94.88 57.27
CA GLU A 331 93.44 94.79 57.68
C GLU A 331 94.12 96.16 57.61
N VAL A 332 93.84 96.94 56.57
CA VAL A 332 94.34 98.33 56.44
C VAL A 332 93.83 99.19 57.59
N ALA A 333 92.52 99.16 57.87
CA ALA A 333 91.95 99.91 58.99
C ALA A 333 92.54 99.49 60.35
N ALA A 334 92.85 98.21 60.53
CA ALA A 334 93.52 97.72 61.74
C ALA A 334 94.97 98.22 61.85
N LYS A 335 95.72 98.31 60.73
CA LYS A 335 97.07 98.90 60.69
C LYS A 335 97.04 100.39 61.03
N ASP A 336 96.12 101.16 60.43
CA ASP A 336 95.97 102.59 60.69
C ASP A 336 95.66 102.87 62.18
N LEU A 337 94.81 102.03 62.81
CA LEU A 337 94.52 102.12 64.25
C LEU A 337 95.75 101.85 65.13
N LEU A 338 96.60 100.89 64.74
CA LEU A 338 97.84 100.57 65.43
C LEU A 338 98.83 101.73 65.39
N GLU A 339 99.00 102.35 64.22
CA GLU A 339 99.87 103.51 64.04
C GLU A 339 99.38 104.72 64.86
N LEU A 340 98.06 104.92 64.96
CA LEU A 340 97.47 105.94 65.82
C LEU A 340 97.78 105.69 67.31
N LEU A 341 97.71 104.42 67.74
CA LEU A 341 98.04 104.00 69.11
C LEU A 341 99.50 104.28 69.45
N ASP A 342 100.43 103.99 68.54
CA ASP A 342 101.85 104.27 68.71
C ASP A 342 102.11 105.78 68.84
N SER A 343 101.48 106.60 67.99
CA SER A 343 101.60 108.07 68.09
C SER A 343 101.06 108.64 69.41
N MET A 344 99.98 108.05 69.95
CA MET A 344 99.46 108.43 71.27
C MET A 344 100.42 108.03 72.40
N ALA A 345 101.10 106.90 72.28
CA ALA A 345 102.10 106.46 73.25
C ALA A 345 103.31 107.42 73.25
N GLU A 346 103.80 107.83 72.09
CA GLU A 346 104.89 108.82 71.96
C GLU A 346 104.50 110.18 72.58
N TYR A 347 103.28 110.66 72.32
CA TYR A 347 102.77 111.90 72.91
C TYR A 347 102.70 111.82 74.44
N LYS A 348 102.30 110.66 74.99
CA LYS A 348 102.28 110.42 76.43
C LYS A 348 103.69 110.50 77.03
N GLU A 349 104.68 109.88 76.40
CA GLU A 349 106.08 109.90 76.86
C GLU A 349 106.69 111.31 76.83
N SER A 350 106.42 112.08 75.76
CA SER A 350 106.77 113.50 75.67
C SER A 350 106.16 114.34 76.81
N MET A 351 104.91 114.06 77.16
CA MET A 351 104.24 114.77 78.25
C MET A 351 104.84 114.41 79.61
N GLU A 352 105.12 113.12 79.86
CA GLU A 352 105.72 112.65 81.11
C GLU A 352 107.11 113.25 81.34
N THR A 353 107.95 113.33 80.30
CA THR A 353 109.28 113.98 80.37
C THR A 353 109.17 115.48 80.64
N THR A 354 108.21 116.18 80.04
CA THR A 354 107.95 117.61 80.29
C THR A 354 107.51 117.87 81.74
N ILE A 355 106.66 117.00 82.30
CA ILE A 355 106.22 117.06 83.70
C ILE A 355 107.41 116.83 84.64
N ALA A 356 108.28 115.86 84.35
CA ALA A 356 109.47 115.59 85.14
C ALA A 356 110.43 116.79 85.15
N GLN A 357 110.64 117.44 83.99
CA GLN A 357 111.49 118.63 83.87
C GLN A 357 110.93 119.80 84.69
N ARG A 358 109.62 120.08 84.58
CA ARG A 358 108.96 121.14 85.37
C ARG A 358 109.07 120.91 86.88
N ARG A 359 109.03 119.65 87.34
CA ARG A 359 109.26 119.32 88.76
C ARG A 359 110.67 119.65 89.21
N LYS A 360 111.67 119.38 88.37
CA LYS A 360 113.08 119.69 88.65
C LYS A 360 113.29 121.19 88.84
N ASP A 361 112.80 122.00 87.90
CA ASP A 361 112.91 123.47 87.96
C ASP A 361 112.24 124.05 89.22
N LEU A 362 111.14 123.44 89.65
CA LEU A 362 110.38 123.84 90.85
C LEU A 362 111.16 123.57 92.14
N TYR A 363 111.88 122.44 92.22
CA TYR A 363 112.76 122.14 93.35
C TYR A 363 113.99 123.05 93.39
N GLU A 364 114.62 123.35 92.25
CA GLU A 364 115.77 124.28 92.18
C GLU A 364 115.40 125.72 92.59
N THR A 365 114.18 126.16 92.27
CA THR A 365 113.67 127.48 92.68
C THR A 365 113.39 127.55 94.19
N ALA A 366 112.94 126.45 94.79
CA ALA A 366 112.70 126.36 96.23
C ALA A 366 114.02 126.42 97.04
N ASP A 367 115.08 125.78 96.55
CA ASP A 367 116.42 125.83 97.18
C ASP A 367 117.06 127.22 97.08
N TYR A 368 116.87 127.94 95.98
CA TYR A 368 117.38 129.31 95.82
C TYR A 368 116.74 130.30 96.82
N ILE A 369 115.45 130.16 97.10
CA ILE A 369 114.72 131.02 98.05
C ILE A 369 115.16 130.75 99.49
N ALA A 370 115.48 129.50 99.84
CA ALA A 370 115.96 129.14 101.18
C ALA A 370 117.33 129.76 101.52
N GLY A 371 118.18 130.03 100.52
CA GLY A 371 119.49 130.66 100.69
C GLY A 371 119.47 132.17 101.01
N LEU A 372 118.35 132.87 100.76
CA LEU A 372 118.26 134.33 100.90
C LEU A 372 117.84 134.83 102.30
N PHE A 373 117.48 133.93 103.24
CA PHE A 373 116.90 134.30 104.54
C PHE A 373 117.72 133.93 105.80
N ALA A 374 118.95 133.41 105.68
CA ALA A 374 119.79 133.02 106.83
C ALA A 374 121.05 133.91 107.01
N GLY A 375 120.85 135.22 107.12
CA GLY A 375 121.93 136.19 107.33
C GLY A 375 121.48 137.51 107.95
N THR A 376 120.81 137.48 109.13
CA THR A 376 120.80 138.57 110.14
C THR A 376 120.07 138.14 111.43
N SER A 377 120.83 138.14 112.54
CA SER A 377 120.45 138.10 113.98
C SER A 377 120.39 136.76 114.73
N GLN A 378 121.35 136.66 115.69
CA GLN A 378 121.57 135.75 116.83
C GLN A 378 121.89 134.27 116.58
#